data_AF-A0A1V6HJ39-F1
#
_entry.id   AF-A0A1V6HJ39-F1
#
_cell.length_a   1.000
_cell.length_b   1.000
_cell.length_c   1.000
_cell.angle_alpha   90.00
_cell.angle_beta   90.00
_cell.angle_gamma   90.00
#
_symmetry.space_group_name_H-M   'P 1'
#
loop_
_entity.id
_entity.type
_entity.pdbx_description
1 polymer ?
#
loop_
_entity_poly.entity_id
_entity_poly.type
_entity_poly.pdbx_seq_one_letter_code
_entity_poly.pdbx_strand_id
1 'polypeptide(L)'
;MRKVKVVFFLLAFVVIQVYSQEPGVLLSRSGISAADEVSFYAETKQVNQFIRRFNGEEDVRGVKLATNDPTYHSSDLRKKYLNMLFDHSNSDIPELLKNAFVNDMVVDRDPKFLDFHGGDWFSEIEVLFQRGNEMVIFTLFMKLVKENLGSKWIINDVYSPPYENLYKPNGTSASCFLHPLSHELDFMNLDKVFDSQEYIGDYFFQGFQVDKLSIFLYEIRTNKLRFKQVTNVKFHFFQLKNWYMEISEFNRPGLNKGWLISNLIRLEDGQKDRIIDFIHHRE
;
A
#
# COMPACT_ATOMS: atom_id res chain seq x y z
N MET A 1 -51.56 24.04 50.36
CA MET A 1 -51.07 22.96 51.24
C MET A 1 -50.86 21.70 50.42
N ARG A 2 -49.79 20.96 50.74
CA ARG A 2 -49.43 19.62 50.23
C ARG A 2 -48.84 19.55 48.82
N LYS A 3 -47.51 19.72 48.81
CA LYS A 3 -46.57 19.33 47.77
C LYS A 3 -46.65 17.81 47.53
N VAL A 4 -46.71 17.37 46.28
CA VAL A 4 -46.18 16.05 45.89
C VAL A 4 -45.33 16.24 44.65
N LYS A 5 -44.10 15.79 44.77
CA LYS A 5 -42.99 15.94 43.83
C LYS A 5 -43.26 15.09 42.59
N VAL A 6 -43.23 15.73 41.43
CA VAL A 6 -43.14 15.05 40.14
C VAL A 6 -41.70 14.55 40.01
N VAL A 7 -41.53 13.23 40.11
CA VAL A 7 -40.27 12.56 39.83
C VAL A 7 -40.27 12.24 38.33
N PHE A 8 -39.58 13.07 37.55
CA PHE A 8 -39.17 12.71 36.19
C PHE A 8 -37.89 11.89 36.29
N PHE A 9 -37.99 10.57 36.13
CA PHE A 9 -36.83 9.74 35.86
C PHE A 9 -36.51 9.88 34.37
N LEU A 10 -35.45 10.63 34.07
CA LEU A 10 -34.80 10.71 32.78
C LEU A 10 -34.01 9.39 32.59
N LEU A 11 -34.66 8.39 32.02
CA LEU A 11 -33.98 7.18 31.56
C LEU A 11 -33.47 7.45 30.14
N ALA A 12 -32.19 7.77 30.05
CA ALA A 12 -31.46 7.86 28.80
C ALA A 12 -31.46 6.49 28.12
N PHE A 13 -32.31 6.31 27.12
CA PHE A 13 -32.17 5.19 26.18
C PHE A 13 -31.03 5.52 25.22
N VAL A 14 -29.87 4.91 25.50
CA VAL A 14 -28.83 4.70 24.50
C VAL A 14 -29.43 3.80 23.43
N VAL A 15 -29.69 4.34 22.24
CA VAL A 15 -29.98 3.54 21.05
C VAL A 15 -28.66 2.90 20.64
N ILE A 16 -28.39 1.70 21.15
CA ILE A 16 -27.46 0.77 20.52
C ILE A 16 -28.19 0.32 19.25
N GLN A 17 -27.73 0.77 18.09
CA GLN A 17 -28.09 0.09 16.85
C GLN A 17 -27.42 -1.29 16.87
N VAL A 18 -28.16 -2.24 17.44
CA VAL A 18 -27.99 -3.66 17.16
C VAL A 18 -28.30 -3.80 15.67
N TYR A 19 -27.27 -4.05 14.86
CA TYR A 19 -27.48 -4.64 13.55
C TYR A 19 -28.20 -5.96 13.79
N SER A 20 -29.49 -5.98 13.45
CA SER A 20 -30.28 -7.20 13.35
C SER A 20 -29.56 -8.13 12.38
N GLN A 21 -29.07 -9.26 12.90
CA GLN A 21 -28.85 -10.44 12.08
C GLN A 21 -30.23 -10.82 11.53
N GLU A 22 -30.44 -10.54 10.26
CA GLU A 22 -31.58 -11.11 9.54
C GLU A 22 -31.47 -12.64 9.61
N PRO A 23 -32.56 -13.35 9.97
CA PRO A 23 -32.58 -14.80 9.94
C PRO A 23 -32.34 -15.28 8.51
N GLY A 24 -31.42 -16.23 8.36
CA GLY A 24 -30.95 -16.75 7.08
C GLY A 24 -32.08 -17.07 6.11
N VAL A 25 -32.14 -16.29 5.04
CA VAL A 25 -32.84 -16.70 3.82
C VAL A 25 -32.03 -17.83 3.21
N LEU A 26 -32.57 -19.05 3.32
CA LEU A 26 -32.14 -20.20 2.54
C LEU A 26 -32.34 -19.87 1.05
N LEU A 27 -31.31 -19.30 0.42
CA LEU A 27 -31.22 -19.28 -1.03
C LEU A 27 -31.07 -20.72 -1.49
N SER A 28 -32.13 -21.24 -2.10
CA SER A 28 -32.12 -22.48 -2.86
C SER A 28 -30.94 -22.46 -3.83
N ARG A 29 -29.98 -23.35 -3.56
CA ARG A 29 -28.81 -23.64 -4.39
C ARG A 29 -29.26 -24.34 -5.67
N SER A 30 -29.84 -23.57 -6.59
CA SER A 30 -30.25 -24.02 -7.92
C SER A 30 -29.75 -23.02 -8.94
N GLY A 31 -28.59 -23.31 -9.56
CA GLY A 31 -28.13 -22.59 -10.75
C GLY A 31 -26.64 -22.21 -10.85
N ILE A 32 -25.75 -22.63 -9.94
CA ILE A 32 -24.30 -22.41 -10.15
C ILE A 32 -23.80 -23.49 -11.12
N SER A 33 -23.38 -23.11 -12.33
CA SER A 33 -22.79 -24.07 -13.27
C SER A 33 -21.43 -24.54 -12.75
N ALA A 34 -21.00 -25.75 -13.12
CA ALA A 34 -19.67 -26.24 -12.74
C ALA A 34 -18.55 -25.28 -13.21
N ALA A 35 -18.78 -24.53 -14.29
CA ALA A 35 -17.86 -23.49 -14.77
C ALA A 35 -17.77 -22.28 -13.84
N ASP A 36 -18.88 -21.88 -13.21
CA ASP A 36 -18.91 -20.79 -12.22
C ASP A 36 -18.22 -21.20 -10.90
N GLU A 37 -18.34 -22.47 -10.52
CA GLU A 37 -17.64 -23.03 -9.36
C GLU A 37 -16.12 -23.06 -9.61
N VAL A 38 -15.68 -23.58 -10.76
CA VAL A 38 -14.27 -23.57 -11.19
C VAL A 38 -13.73 -22.14 -11.31
N SER A 39 -14.55 -21.19 -11.76
CA SER A 39 -14.20 -19.77 -11.85
C SER A 39 -14.00 -19.10 -10.50
N PHE A 40 -14.86 -19.42 -9.54
CA PHE A 40 -14.73 -18.93 -8.16
C PHE A 40 -13.44 -19.43 -7.50
N TYR A 41 -13.03 -20.67 -7.78
CA TYR A 41 -11.80 -21.23 -7.23
C TYR A 41 -10.52 -20.75 -7.93
N ALA A 42 -10.59 -20.27 -9.17
CA ALA A 42 -9.42 -19.76 -9.88
C ALA A 42 -8.99 -18.37 -9.40
N GLU A 43 -9.91 -17.56 -8.89
CA GLU A 43 -9.67 -16.18 -8.45
C GLU A 43 -8.81 -16.09 -7.18
N THR A 44 -7.85 -15.16 -7.15
CA THR A 44 -7.01 -14.89 -5.98
C THR A 44 -7.52 -13.63 -5.25
N LYS A 45 -8.37 -13.81 -4.24
CA LYS A 45 -9.12 -12.68 -3.61
C LYS A 45 -8.33 -11.91 -2.56
N GLN A 46 -7.33 -12.54 -1.97
CA GLN A 46 -6.57 -11.99 -0.85
C GLN A 46 -5.07 -12.13 -1.10
N VAL A 47 -4.28 -11.16 -0.64
CA VAL A 47 -2.81 -11.25 -0.69
C VAL A 47 -2.29 -12.47 0.06
N ASN A 48 -2.92 -12.84 1.18
CA ASN A 48 -2.57 -14.09 1.88
C ASN A 48 -2.84 -15.33 1.03
N GLN A 49 -3.89 -15.32 0.20
CA GLN A 49 -4.16 -16.39 -0.74
C GLN A 49 -3.13 -16.42 -1.87
N PHE A 50 -2.73 -15.24 -2.37
CA PHE A 50 -1.63 -15.13 -3.35
C PHE A 50 -0.37 -15.82 -2.83
N ILE A 51 0.06 -15.50 -1.60
CA ILE A 51 1.26 -16.08 -0.98
C ILE A 51 1.11 -17.60 -0.79
N ARG A 52 -0.04 -18.07 -0.30
CA ARG A 52 -0.28 -19.52 -0.15
C ARG A 52 -0.22 -20.25 -1.49
N ARG A 53 -0.80 -19.69 -2.55
CA ARG A 53 -0.76 -20.27 -3.91
C ARG A 53 0.67 -20.26 -4.47
N PHE A 54 1.40 -19.17 -4.27
CA PHE A 54 2.81 -19.07 -4.63
C PHE A 54 3.65 -20.18 -3.97
N ASN A 55 3.39 -20.43 -2.69
CA ASN A 55 4.09 -21.44 -1.91
C ASN A 55 3.57 -22.87 -2.14
N GLY A 56 2.38 -23.05 -2.74
CA GLY A 56 1.75 -24.37 -2.86
C GLY A 56 1.21 -24.90 -1.52
N GLU A 57 0.58 -24.02 -0.74
CA GLU A 57 0.03 -24.29 0.60
C GLU A 57 -1.50 -24.34 0.60
N GLU A 58 -2.13 -24.33 -0.57
CA GLU A 58 -3.57 -24.30 -0.75
C GLU A 58 -3.98 -25.29 -1.84
N ASP A 59 -5.11 -25.96 -1.66
CA ASP A 59 -5.68 -26.88 -2.65
C ASP A 59 -6.44 -26.14 -3.76
N VAL A 60 -6.96 -26.89 -4.73
CA VAL A 60 -7.73 -26.32 -5.86
C VAL A 60 -9.05 -25.68 -5.43
N ARG A 61 -9.51 -25.89 -4.19
CA ARG A 61 -10.76 -25.34 -3.64
C ARG A 61 -10.52 -24.12 -2.75
N GLY A 62 -9.26 -23.73 -2.56
CA GLY A 62 -8.90 -22.60 -1.72
C GLY A 62 -8.68 -22.95 -0.24
N VAL A 63 -8.59 -24.24 0.10
CA VAL A 63 -8.39 -24.71 1.47
C VAL A 63 -6.90 -24.89 1.74
N LYS A 64 -6.43 -24.39 2.89
CA LYS A 64 -5.03 -24.54 3.30
C LYS A 64 -4.67 -26.03 3.45
N LEU A 65 -3.60 -26.44 2.78
CA LEU A 65 -3.05 -27.78 2.89
C LEU A 65 -2.37 -27.99 4.25
N ALA A 66 -2.50 -29.20 4.79
CA ALA A 66 -1.74 -29.60 5.96
C ALA A 66 -0.27 -29.80 5.60
N THR A 67 0.65 -29.54 6.53
CA THR A 67 2.09 -29.64 6.28
C THR A 67 2.58 -31.08 6.03
N ASN A 68 1.77 -32.08 6.38
CA ASN A 68 2.02 -33.49 6.10
C ASN A 68 1.34 -33.98 4.80
N ASP A 69 0.64 -33.11 4.08
CA ASP A 69 0.04 -33.46 2.80
C ASP A 69 1.14 -33.67 1.74
N PRO A 70 1.13 -34.75 0.95
CA PRO A 70 2.14 -35.00 -0.07
C PRO A 70 2.25 -33.90 -1.14
N THR A 71 1.19 -33.10 -1.32
CA THR A 71 1.14 -32.00 -2.29
C THR A 71 1.60 -30.67 -1.72
N TYR A 72 1.76 -30.55 -0.38
CA TYR A 72 2.27 -29.35 0.28
C TYR A 72 3.66 -29.00 -0.26
N HIS A 73 3.82 -27.77 -0.76
CA HIS A 73 5.06 -27.27 -1.40
C HIS A 73 5.54 -28.06 -2.63
N SER A 74 4.71 -28.95 -3.21
CA SER A 74 5.11 -29.75 -4.36
C SER A 74 5.42 -28.89 -5.60
N SER A 75 6.51 -29.22 -6.32
CA SER A 75 6.96 -28.48 -7.51
C SER A 75 5.87 -28.39 -8.58
N ASP A 76 5.13 -29.48 -8.81
CA ASP A 76 4.08 -29.54 -9.83
C ASP A 76 2.89 -28.64 -9.50
N LEU A 77 2.44 -28.64 -8.24
CA LEU A 77 1.36 -27.76 -7.78
C LEU A 77 1.78 -26.29 -7.86
N ARG A 78 3.01 -25.99 -7.43
CA ARG A 78 3.56 -24.64 -7.47
C ARG A 78 3.72 -24.13 -8.88
N LYS A 79 4.23 -24.93 -9.83
CA LYS A 79 4.31 -24.57 -11.25
C LYS A 79 2.94 -24.19 -11.80
N LYS A 80 1.90 -24.96 -11.48
CA LYS A 80 0.52 -24.65 -11.89
C LYS A 80 0.06 -23.32 -11.31
N TYR A 81 0.21 -23.09 -10.00
CA TYR A 81 -0.21 -21.84 -9.37
C TYR A 81 0.57 -20.64 -9.88
N LEU A 82 1.90 -20.71 -9.93
CA LEU A 82 2.74 -19.61 -10.38
C LEU A 82 2.35 -19.13 -11.80
N ASN A 83 2.04 -20.06 -12.72
CA ASN A 83 1.55 -19.70 -14.05
C ASN A 83 0.18 -18.97 -14.00
N MET A 84 -0.71 -19.35 -13.08
CA MET A 84 -2.01 -18.69 -12.91
C MET A 84 -1.92 -17.33 -12.21
N LEU A 85 -0.86 -17.09 -11.44
CA LEU A 85 -0.66 -15.85 -10.68
C LEU A 85 -0.18 -14.67 -11.56
N PHE A 86 0.28 -14.91 -12.78
CA PHE A 86 0.59 -13.83 -13.72
C PHE A 86 -0.69 -13.19 -14.27
N ASP A 87 -0.67 -11.87 -14.47
CA ASP A 87 -1.66 -11.23 -15.33
C ASP A 87 -1.46 -11.71 -16.78
N HIS A 88 -2.42 -12.49 -17.29
CA HIS A 88 -2.40 -13.03 -18.65
C HIS A 88 -2.79 -12.00 -19.71
N SER A 89 -3.40 -10.88 -19.32
CA SER A 89 -3.67 -9.76 -20.25
C SER A 89 -2.48 -8.81 -20.33
N ASN A 90 -1.48 -8.95 -19.44
CA ASN A 90 -0.27 -8.17 -19.49
C ASN A 90 0.73 -8.77 -20.49
N SER A 91 0.94 -8.05 -21.60
CA SER A 91 1.94 -8.36 -22.63
C SER A 91 3.35 -7.84 -22.33
N ASP A 92 3.51 -7.00 -21.31
CA ASP A 92 4.77 -6.32 -21.00
C ASP A 92 5.78 -7.24 -20.32
N ILE A 93 5.32 -8.33 -19.70
CA ILE A 93 6.18 -9.37 -19.12
C ILE A 93 6.41 -10.46 -20.19
N PRO A 94 7.64 -10.59 -20.74
CA PRO A 94 7.91 -11.59 -21.77
C PRO A 94 7.74 -13.02 -21.25
N GLU A 95 7.22 -13.90 -22.10
CA GLU A 95 6.98 -15.31 -21.74
C GLU A 95 8.28 -16.04 -21.32
N LEU A 96 9.42 -15.69 -21.92
CA LEU A 96 10.73 -16.19 -21.50
C LEU A 96 11.07 -15.80 -20.05
N LEU A 97 10.72 -14.60 -19.64
CA LEU A 97 10.96 -14.11 -18.28
C LEU A 97 10.03 -14.81 -17.27
N LYS A 98 8.74 -15.01 -17.63
CA LYS A 98 7.79 -15.77 -16.82
C LYS A 98 8.29 -17.19 -16.58
N ASN A 99 8.71 -17.89 -17.64
CA ASN A 99 9.24 -19.24 -17.53
C ASN A 99 10.54 -19.31 -16.72
N ALA A 100 11.46 -18.34 -16.91
CA ALA A 100 12.68 -18.26 -16.11
C ALA A 100 12.37 -18.07 -14.62
N PHE A 101 11.41 -17.21 -14.29
CA PHE A 101 10.96 -16.98 -12.92
C PHE A 101 10.34 -18.24 -12.30
N VAL A 102 9.35 -18.84 -12.98
CA VAL A 102 8.67 -20.05 -12.48
C VAL A 102 9.67 -21.17 -12.20
N ASN A 103 10.59 -21.41 -13.13
CA ASN A 103 11.61 -22.45 -12.98
C ASN A 103 12.55 -22.18 -11.80
N ASP A 104 12.95 -20.92 -11.58
CA ASP A 104 13.82 -20.53 -10.47
C ASP A 104 13.13 -20.61 -9.10
N MET A 105 11.79 -20.51 -9.05
CA MET A 105 11.05 -20.63 -7.79
C MET A 105 10.89 -22.09 -7.31
N VAL A 106 10.87 -23.04 -8.25
CA VAL A 106 10.49 -24.45 -8.01
C VAL A 106 11.66 -25.43 -8.14
N VAL A 107 12.90 -24.94 -8.18
CA VAL A 107 14.09 -25.79 -8.27
C VAL A 107 14.19 -26.66 -7.02
N ASP A 108 14.18 -27.99 -7.17
CA ASP A 108 14.11 -28.93 -6.03
C ASP A 108 15.25 -28.76 -5.01
N ARG A 109 16.44 -28.34 -5.48
CA ARG A 109 17.61 -28.13 -4.60
C ARG A 109 17.56 -26.82 -3.80
N ASP A 110 16.77 -25.85 -4.24
CA ASP A 110 16.68 -24.50 -3.67
C ASP A 110 15.30 -23.87 -3.98
N PRO A 111 14.20 -24.43 -3.45
CA PRO A 111 12.87 -23.89 -3.68
C PRO A 111 12.70 -22.57 -2.92
N LYS A 112 12.18 -21.55 -3.61
CA LYS A 112 11.99 -20.21 -3.04
C LYS A 112 10.55 -19.99 -2.64
N PHE A 113 10.32 -19.46 -1.45
CA PHE A 113 8.99 -19.21 -0.89
C PHE A 113 8.84 -17.75 -0.47
N LEU A 114 7.61 -17.27 -0.45
CA LEU A 114 7.25 -15.99 0.15
C LEU A 114 6.88 -16.21 1.62
N ASP A 115 7.30 -15.29 2.48
CA ASP A 115 6.89 -15.25 3.88
C ASP A 115 6.17 -13.92 4.15
N PHE A 116 4.89 -14.00 4.54
CA PHE A 116 4.11 -12.80 4.87
C PHE A 116 4.80 -11.92 5.93
N HIS A 117 5.52 -12.53 6.88
CA HIS A 117 6.23 -11.83 7.95
C HIS A 117 7.74 -11.69 7.69
N GLY A 118 8.24 -12.13 6.54
CA GLY A 118 9.67 -12.22 6.22
C GLY A 118 10.37 -10.88 5.97
N GLY A 119 9.63 -9.77 5.94
CA GLY A 119 10.17 -8.46 5.58
C GLY A 119 10.43 -8.32 4.07
N ASP A 120 11.13 -7.28 3.63
CA ASP A 120 11.48 -7.08 2.21
C ASP A 120 10.29 -7.10 1.23
N TRP A 121 9.14 -6.67 1.71
CA TRP A 121 7.99 -6.31 0.89
C TRP A 121 7.23 -5.16 1.56
N PHE A 122 6.54 -4.36 0.75
CA PHE A 122 5.76 -3.21 1.21
C PHE A 122 4.57 -2.95 0.30
N SER A 123 3.63 -2.13 0.76
CA SER A 123 2.48 -1.70 -0.03
C SER A 123 2.63 -0.27 -0.50
N GLU A 124 2.20 0.01 -1.72
CA GLU A 124 2.01 1.34 -2.28
C GLU A 124 0.50 1.57 -2.39
N ILE A 125 -0.01 2.59 -1.71
CA ILE A 125 -1.44 2.90 -1.66
C ILE A 125 -1.68 4.31 -2.18
N GLU A 126 -2.40 4.42 -3.29
CA GLU A 126 -2.89 5.71 -3.75
C GLU A 126 -4.18 6.06 -3.02
N VAL A 127 -4.21 7.26 -2.45
CA VAL A 127 -5.30 7.74 -1.62
C VAL A 127 -5.70 9.14 -2.07
N LEU A 128 -7.00 9.33 -2.29
CA LEU A 128 -7.57 10.62 -2.58
C LEU A 128 -7.86 11.36 -1.28
N PHE A 129 -7.31 12.57 -1.15
CA PHE A 129 -7.60 13.51 -0.07
C PHE A 129 -8.26 14.77 -0.63
N GLN A 130 -9.05 15.44 0.22
CA GLN A 130 -9.51 16.79 -0.03
C GLN A 130 -8.65 17.78 0.75
N ARG A 131 -8.04 18.75 0.05
CA ARG A 131 -7.26 19.86 0.60
C ARG A 131 -7.97 21.18 0.25
N GLY A 132 -8.69 21.76 1.21
CA GLY A 132 -9.58 22.88 0.92
C GLY A 132 -10.68 22.50 -0.09
N ASN A 133 -10.63 23.11 -1.28
CA ASN A 133 -11.57 22.84 -2.39
C ASN A 133 -11.00 21.90 -3.45
N GLU A 134 -9.75 21.47 -3.33
CA GLU A 134 -9.07 20.63 -4.30
C GLU A 134 -9.02 19.17 -3.84
N MET A 135 -9.04 18.27 -4.81
CA MET A 135 -8.78 16.85 -4.60
C MET A 135 -7.33 16.55 -4.97
N VAL A 136 -6.58 15.94 -4.07
CA VAL A 136 -5.15 15.69 -4.21
C VAL A 136 -4.88 14.21 -3.94
N ILE A 137 -4.08 13.59 -4.80
CA ILE A 137 -3.67 12.19 -4.63
C ILE A 137 -2.38 12.13 -3.82
N PHE A 138 -2.37 11.27 -2.82
CA PHE A 138 -1.21 10.91 -2.03
C PHE A 138 -0.91 9.44 -2.24
N THR A 139 0.37 9.10 -2.36
CA THR A 139 0.87 7.74 -2.32
C THR A 139 1.42 7.48 -0.93
N LEU A 140 0.85 6.50 -0.23
CA LEU A 140 1.31 6.05 1.08
C LEU A 140 2.10 4.77 0.91
N PHE A 141 3.34 4.76 1.40
CA PHE A 141 4.17 3.55 1.42
C PHE A 141 4.01 2.89 2.77
N MET A 142 3.37 1.72 2.80
CA MET A 142 3.06 1.00 4.03
C MET A 142 4.06 -0.13 4.25
N LYS A 143 4.53 -0.28 5.49
CA LYS A 143 5.41 -1.38 5.90
C LYS A 143 4.74 -2.23 6.97
N LEU A 144 4.92 -3.55 6.88
CA LEU A 144 4.51 -4.46 7.94
C LEU A 144 5.56 -4.49 9.05
N VAL A 145 5.13 -4.28 10.29
CA VAL A 145 6.00 -4.29 11.48
C VAL A 145 5.42 -5.23 12.53
N LYS A 146 6.29 -6.02 13.17
CA LYS A 146 5.92 -6.88 14.28
C LYS A 146 5.51 -6.04 15.50
N GLU A 147 4.36 -6.34 16.08
CA GLU A 147 3.89 -5.70 17.31
C GLU A 147 3.25 -6.74 18.23
N ASN A 148 3.78 -6.86 19.45
CA ASN A 148 3.34 -7.84 20.44
C ASN A 148 3.26 -9.26 19.87
N LEU A 149 2.06 -9.85 19.87
CA LEU A 149 1.75 -11.19 19.37
C LEU A 149 1.40 -11.23 17.88
N GLY A 150 1.44 -10.09 17.18
CA GLY A 150 1.01 -9.99 15.79
C GLY A 150 1.86 -9.05 14.94
N SER A 151 1.25 -8.51 13.89
CA SER A 151 1.88 -7.52 13.01
C SER A 151 0.87 -6.44 12.63
N LYS A 152 1.36 -5.23 12.39
CA LYS A 152 0.54 -4.10 11.92
C LYS A 152 1.18 -3.44 10.71
N TRP A 153 0.35 -2.82 9.89
CA TRP A 153 0.80 -1.90 8.85
C TRP A 153 1.05 -0.53 9.46
N ILE A 154 2.18 0.07 9.10
CA ILE A 154 2.52 1.47 9.43
C ILE A 154 2.74 2.25 8.15
N ILE A 155 2.45 3.55 8.17
CA ILE A 155 2.87 4.47 7.12
C ILE A 155 4.37 4.71 7.31
N ASN A 156 5.17 4.26 6.36
CA ASN A 156 6.62 4.37 6.39
C ASN A 156 7.14 5.58 5.61
N ASP A 157 6.42 5.98 4.55
CA ASP A 157 6.75 7.15 3.76
C ASP A 157 5.49 7.66 3.04
N VAL A 158 5.56 8.88 2.51
CA VAL A 158 4.47 9.54 1.79
C VAL A 158 5.02 10.32 0.61
N TYR A 159 4.31 10.21 -0.51
CA TYR A 159 4.59 10.98 -1.71
C TYR A 159 3.33 11.67 -2.20
N SER A 160 3.49 12.90 -2.69
CA SER A 160 2.46 13.63 -3.43
C SER A 160 3.15 14.72 -4.24
N PRO A 161 2.72 15.04 -5.46
CA PRO A 161 3.35 16.09 -6.27
C PRO A 161 3.49 17.45 -5.54
N PRO A 162 2.51 17.92 -4.73
CA PRO A 162 2.68 19.15 -3.94
C PRO A 162 3.75 19.08 -2.85
N TYR A 163 4.27 17.89 -2.53
CA TYR A 163 5.36 17.70 -1.59
C TYR A 163 6.71 17.60 -2.29
N GLU A 164 6.73 17.47 -3.61
CA GLU A 164 7.94 17.67 -4.38
C GLU A 164 8.36 19.13 -4.24
N ASN A 165 9.66 19.35 -4.13
CA ASN A 165 10.22 20.70 -4.22
C ASN A 165 9.79 21.67 -3.12
N LEU A 166 9.27 21.18 -1.98
CA LEU A 166 8.98 21.99 -0.80
C LEU A 166 10.19 22.78 -0.31
N TYR A 167 11.39 22.28 -0.61
CA TYR A 167 12.64 22.99 -0.48
C TYR A 167 13.26 23.16 -1.87
N LYS A 168 12.99 24.29 -2.53
CA LYS A 168 13.70 24.73 -3.74
C LYS A 168 14.49 25.99 -3.41
N PRO A 169 15.79 25.90 -3.12
CA PRO A 169 16.65 27.07 -3.13
C PRO A 169 16.78 27.53 -4.58
N ASN A 170 16.41 28.77 -4.84
CA ASN A 170 16.63 29.40 -6.13
C ASN A 170 18.09 29.88 -6.10
N GLY A 171 19.03 28.99 -6.44
CA GLY A 171 20.48 29.22 -6.39
C GLY A 171 21.03 30.36 -7.28
N THR A 172 20.16 31.25 -7.76
CA THR A 172 20.44 32.32 -8.74
C THR A 172 20.06 33.72 -8.22
N SER A 173 19.33 33.84 -7.09
CA SER A 173 18.88 35.13 -6.56
C SER A 173 19.91 35.74 -5.61
N ALA A 174 20.91 36.45 -6.16
CA ALA A 174 21.83 37.29 -5.37
C ALA A 174 21.10 38.35 -4.49
N SER A 175 19.81 38.57 -4.72
CA SER A 175 18.94 39.49 -3.98
C SER A 175 18.29 38.90 -2.72
N CYS A 176 18.31 37.57 -2.53
CA CYS A 176 17.59 36.93 -1.42
C CYS A 176 18.56 36.55 -0.29
N PHE A 177 18.99 37.55 0.48
CA PHE A 177 19.82 37.33 1.67
C PHE A 177 19.47 38.32 2.79
N LEU A 178 19.56 37.86 4.04
CA LEU A 178 19.56 38.74 5.21
C LEU A 178 20.99 39.21 5.47
N HIS A 179 21.19 40.52 5.55
CA HIS A 179 22.52 41.07 5.84
C HIS A 179 22.98 40.65 7.24
N PRO A 180 24.27 40.34 7.46
CA PRO A 180 24.76 39.95 8.79
C PRO A 180 24.43 40.97 9.89
N LEU A 181 24.43 42.27 9.56
CA LEU A 181 24.04 43.36 10.48
C LEU A 181 22.52 43.55 10.65
N SER A 182 21.66 42.73 10.05
CA SER A 182 20.22 42.84 10.24
C SER A 182 19.77 42.62 11.68
N HIS A 183 20.60 41.99 12.52
CA HIS A 183 20.36 41.88 13.96
C HIS A 183 20.36 43.23 14.69
N GLU A 184 21.04 44.25 14.16
CA GLU A 184 21.06 45.62 14.72
C GLU A 184 19.72 46.36 14.51
N LEU A 185 18.88 45.84 13.62
CA LEU A 185 17.55 46.36 13.32
C LEU A 185 16.46 45.32 13.64
N ASP A 186 16.72 44.44 14.62
CA ASP A 186 15.81 43.39 15.07
C ASP A 186 15.23 42.53 13.92
N PHE A 187 16.00 42.37 12.84
CA PHE A 187 15.57 41.69 11.62
C PHE A 187 14.25 42.22 11.03
N MET A 188 13.99 43.54 11.12
CA MET A 188 12.77 44.19 10.60
C MET A 188 12.37 43.78 9.18
N ASN A 189 13.33 43.41 8.32
CA ASN A 189 13.09 43.00 6.93
C ASN A 189 12.52 41.58 6.76
N LEU A 190 12.25 40.85 7.85
CA LEU A 190 11.63 39.52 7.80
C LEU A 190 10.22 39.54 7.20
N ASP A 191 9.53 40.67 7.28
CA ASP A 191 8.26 40.89 6.58
C ASP A 191 8.37 40.59 5.08
N LYS A 192 9.39 41.17 4.42
CA LYS A 192 9.68 40.96 2.99
C LYS A 192 10.08 39.52 2.68
N VAL A 193 10.73 38.85 3.63
CA VAL A 193 11.11 37.43 3.49
C VAL A 193 9.86 36.56 3.41
N PHE A 194 8.89 36.77 4.30
CA PHE A 194 7.68 35.94 4.36
C PHE A 194 6.62 36.28 3.31
N ASP A 195 6.63 37.50 2.76
CA ASP A 195 5.79 37.86 1.60
C ASP A 195 6.28 37.19 0.31
N SER A 196 7.56 36.81 0.24
CA SER A 196 8.19 36.23 -0.94
C SER A 196 8.10 34.70 -0.96
N GLN A 197 6.93 34.15 -1.31
CA GLN A 197 6.71 32.69 -1.33
C GLN A 197 7.65 31.92 -2.29
N GLU A 198 8.07 32.55 -3.38
CA GLU A 198 8.90 31.92 -4.41
C GLU A 198 10.36 31.72 -3.98
N TYR A 199 10.90 32.60 -3.13
CA TYR A 199 12.32 32.60 -2.74
C TYR A 199 12.55 32.29 -1.27
N ILE A 200 11.51 31.88 -0.54
CA ILE A 200 11.59 31.61 0.89
C ILE A 200 12.66 30.55 1.22
N GLY A 201 12.90 29.59 0.32
CA GLY A 201 13.91 28.54 0.48
C GLY A 201 15.35 29.06 0.61
N ASP A 202 15.67 30.22 0.04
CA ASP A 202 17.02 30.81 0.07
C ASP A 202 17.42 31.28 1.49
N TYR A 203 16.43 31.58 2.33
CA TYR A 203 16.63 32.03 3.71
C TYR A 203 16.78 30.87 4.70
N PHE A 204 16.58 29.64 4.25
CA PHE A 204 16.69 28.43 5.07
C PHE A 204 18.06 27.77 4.88
N PHE A 205 18.43 26.92 5.83
CA PHE A 205 19.69 26.18 5.78
C PHE A 205 19.77 25.29 4.54
N GLN A 206 20.85 25.42 3.75
CA GLN A 206 21.02 24.73 2.46
C GLN A 206 21.10 23.21 2.56
N GLY A 207 21.45 22.66 3.73
CA GLY A 207 21.39 21.22 3.99
C GLY A 207 20.06 20.75 4.56
N PHE A 208 19.03 21.59 4.60
CA PHE A 208 17.72 21.22 5.12
C PHE A 208 17.04 20.19 4.23
N GLN A 209 16.55 19.13 4.84
CA GLN A 209 15.80 18.06 4.18
C GLN A 209 14.40 18.04 4.74
N VAL A 210 13.41 18.14 3.85
CA VAL A 210 12.01 18.18 4.25
C VAL A 210 11.55 16.77 4.61
N ASP A 211 11.15 16.58 5.87
CA ASP A 211 10.47 15.35 6.28
C ASP A 211 9.00 15.39 5.83
N LYS A 212 8.71 14.68 4.73
CA LYS A 212 7.38 14.61 4.11
C LYS A 212 6.33 14.05 5.08
N LEU A 213 6.72 13.13 5.96
CA LEU A 213 5.81 12.55 6.97
C LEU A 213 5.37 13.57 8.02
N SER A 214 6.29 14.42 8.50
CA SER A 214 5.94 15.50 9.44
C SER A 214 4.91 16.47 8.85
N ILE A 215 5.07 16.83 7.57
CA ILE A 215 4.13 17.72 6.89
C ILE A 215 2.78 17.04 6.72
N PHE A 216 2.77 15.79 6.24
CA PHE A 216 1.54 15.00 6.13
C PHE A 216 0.79 14.89 7.46
N LEU A 217 1.51 14.54 8.53
CA LEU A 217 0.96 14.45 9.88
C LEU A 217 0.38 15.78 10.33
N TYR A 218 1.10 16.89 10.12
CA TYR A 218 0.64 18.23 10.47
C TYR A 218 -0.65 18.60 9.71
N GLU A 219 -0.72 18.33 8.40
CA GLU A 219 -1.89 18.64 7.59
C GLU A 219 -3.12 17.80 7.96
N ILE A 220 -2.93 16.53 8.35
CA ILE A 220 -4.00 15.70 8.88
C ILE A 220 -4.46 16.24 10.24
N ARG A 221 -3.52 16.51 11.16
CA ARG A 221 -3.81 16.99 12.53
C ARG A 221 -4.53 18.33 12.54
N THR A 222 -4.26 19.18 11.56
CA THR A 222 -4.89 20.49 11.40
C THR A 222 -6.15 20.46 10.52
N ASN A 223 -6.64 19.28 10.14
CA ASN A 223 -7.79 19.07 9.25
C ASN A 223 -7.66 19.76 7.87
N LYS A 224 -6.43 20.08 7.44
CA LYS A 224 -6.16 20.63 6.10
C LYS A 224 -6.28 19.54 5.04
N LEU A 225 -5.91 18.31 5.36
CA LEU A 225 -6.13 17.12 4.53
C LEU A 225 -7.24 16.27 5.13
N ARG A 226 -8.27 15.96 4.32
CA ARG A 226 -9.38 15.09 4.69
C ARG A 226 -9.42 13.86 3.79
N PHE A 227 -9.28 12.68 4.37
CA PHE A 227 -9.38 11.41 3.66
C PHE A 227 -10.70 11.30 2.91
N LYS A 228 -10.66 10.77 1.68
CA LYS A 228 -11.85 10.43 0.90
C LYS A 228 -11.95 8.94 0.63
N GLN A 229 -11.00 8.39 -0.12
CA GLN A 229 -11.00 6.99 -0.49
C GLN A 229 -9.61 6.54 -0.91
N VAL A 230 -9.38 5.23 -0.81
CA VAL A 230 -8.26 4.55 -1.47
C VAL A 230 -8.65 4.34 -2.94
N THR A 231 -7.77 4.70 -3.87
CA THR A 231 -8.01 4.57 -5.31
C THR A 231 -7.26 3.39 -5.91
N ASN A 232 -6.09 3.05 -5.37
CA ASN A 232 -5.28 1.95 -5.86
C ASN A 232 -4.42 1.36 -4.74
N VAL A 233 -4.13 0.06 -4.83
CA VAL A 233 -3.26 -0.66 -3.90
C VAL A 233 -2.37 -1.61 -4.70
N LYS A 234 -1.06 -1.49 -4.50
CA LYS A 234 -0.06 -2.42 -5.02
C LYS A 234 0.78 -2.97 -3.89
N PHE A 235 1.43 -4.10 -4.15
CA PHE A 235 2.46 -4.63 -3.27
C PHE A 235 3.72 -4.95 -4.05
N HIS A 236 4.86 -4.63 -3.43
CA HIS A 236 6.19 -4.77 -4.01
C HIS A 236 6.96 -5.81 -3.20
N PHE A 237 7.43 -6.87 -3.86
CA PHE A 237 8.15 -7.97 -3.23
C PHE A 237 9.61 -8.00 -3.67
N PHE A 238 10.52 -8.03 -2.69
CA PHE A 238 11.97 -8.15 -2.85
C PHE A 238 12.56 -9.32 -2.04
N GLN A 239 11.71 -10.21 -1.51
CA GLN A 239 12.11 -11.38 -0.73
C GLN A 239 12.85 -12.44 -1.55
N LEU A 240 12.57 -12.49 -2.86
CA LEU A 240 13.08 -13.51 -3.75
C LEU A 240 14.43 -13.04 -4.33
N LYS A 241 15.49 -13.79 -4.03
CA LYS A 241 16.84 -13.45 -4.50
C LYS A 241 16.86 -13.24 -6.02
N ASN A 242 17.37 -12.08 -6.44
CA ASN A 242 17.50 -11.63 -7.83
C ASN A 242 16.17 -11.35 -8.56
N TRP A 243 15.07 -11.16 -7.83
CA TRP A 243 13.77 -10.86 -8.42
C TRP A 243 13.05 -9.75 -7.67
N TYR A 244 12.46 -8.85 -8.45
CA TYR A 244 11.44 -7.91 -8.02
C TYR A 244 10.13 -8.30 -8.68
N MET A 245 9.07 -8.33 -7.87
CA MET A 245 7.73 -8.63 -8.32
C MET A 245 6.75 -7.61 -7.74
N GLU A 246 5.89 -7.08 -8.60
CA GLU A 246 4.75 -6.27 -8.20
C GLU A 246 3.47 -7.07 -8.38
N ILE A 247 2.54 -6.93 -7.44
CA ILE A 247 1.18 -7.43 -7.61
C ILE A 247 0.16 -6.30 -7.49
N SER A 248 -0.89 -6.41 -8.30
CA SER A 248 -2.03 -5.49 -8.32
C SER A 248 -3.33 -6.29 -8.35
N GLU A 249 -4.43 -5.66 -7.95
CA GLU A 249 -5.76 -6.25 -8.03
C GLU A 249 -6.41 -5.97 -9.39
N PHE A 250 -6.86 -7.02 -10.08
CA PHE A 250 -7.56 -6.93 -11.36
C PHE A 250 -8.99 -7.42 -11.23
N ASN A 251 -9.95 -6.53 -11.40
CA ASN A 251 -11.39 -6.86 -11.40
C ASN A 251 -11.92 -6.88 -12.84
N ARG A 252 -11.99 -8.07 -13.44
CA ARG A 252 -12.46 -8.29 -14.82
C ARG A 252 -13.16 -9.64 -14.97
N PRO A 253 -13.96 -9.85 -16.04
CA PRO A 253 -14.53 -11.17 -16.33
C PRO A 253 -13.45 -12.23 -16.60
N GLY A 254 -13.73 -13.49 -16.26
CA GLY A 254 -12.83 -14.62 -16.51
C GLY A 254 -12.16 -15.19 -15.25
N LEU A 255 -11.25 -16.15 -15.48
CA LEU A 255 -10.59 -16.92 -14.42
C LEU A 255 -9.35 -16.22 -13.84
N ASN A 256 -8.64 -15.43 -14.65
CA ASN A 256 -7.42 -14.72 -14.26
C ASN A 256 -7.78 -13.31 -13.77
N LYS A 257 -8.19 -13.23 -12.51
CA LYS A 257 -8.63 -12.02 -11.79
C LYS A 257 -8.28 -12.08 -10.30
N GLY A 258 -8.37 -10.94 -9.61
CA GLY A 258 -7.92 -10.75 -8.23
C GLY A 258 -6.47 -10.26 -8.19
N TRP A 259 -5.73 -10.63 -7.14
CA TRP A 259 -4.31 -10.29 -6.98
C TRP A 259 -3.44 -11.10 -7.93
N LEU A 260 -2.78 -10.42 -8.86
CA LEU A 260 -1.93 -11.02 -9.88
C LEU A 260 -0.63 -10.24 -10.01
N ILE A 261 0.41 -10.92 -10.51
CA ILE A 261 1.70 -10.32 -10.85
C ILE A 261 1.50 -9.36 -12.02
N SER A 262 1.62 -8.06 -11.72
CA SER A 262 1.50 -6.96 -12.67
C SER A 262 2.85 -6.55 -13.25
N ASN A 263 3.95 -6.76 -12.52
CA ASN A 263 5.30 -6.46 -13.01
C ASN A 263 6.31 -7.47 -12.46
N LEU A 264 7.35 -7.75 -13.25
CA LEU A 264 8.41 -8.68 -12.90
C LEU A 264 9.74 -8.20 -13.50
N ILE A 265 10.75 -8.03 -12.65
CA ILE A 265 12.09 -7.64 -13.07
C ILE A 265 13.09 -8.62 -12.46
N ARG A 266 14.04 -9.07 -13.27
CA ARG A 266 15.22 -9.79 -12.78
C ARG A 266 16.25 -8.78 -12.33
N LEU A 267 16.64 -8.86 -11.06
CA LEU A 267 17.57 -7.94 -10.43
C LEU A 267 19.01 -8.40 -10.61
N GLU A 268 19.88 -7.44 -10.92
CA GLU A 268 21.33 -7.54 -10.79
C GLU A 268 21.79 -6.93 -9.45
N ASP A 269 23.05 -7.19 -9.08
CA ASP A 269 23.61 -6.66 -7.84
C ASP A 269 23.55 -5.12 -7.80
N GLY A 270 23.04 -4.56 -6.70
CA GLY A 270 22.88 -3.11 -6.51
C GLY A 270 21.66 -2.48 -7.19
N GLN A 271 20.86 -3.22 -7.96
CA GLN A 271 19.63 -2.68 -8.58
C GLN A 271 18.44 -2.58 -7.63
N LYS A 272 18.42 -3.39 -6.56
CA LYS A 272 17.32 -3.40 -5.57
C LYS A 272 17.05 -2.00 -5.00
N ASP A 273 18.09 -1.34 -4.50
CA ASP A 273 17.95 -0.03 -3.85
C ASP A 273 17.50 1.04 -4.85
N ARG A 274 18.02 1.02 -6.07
CA ARG A 274 17.61 1.93 -7.14
C ARG A 274 16.12 1.80 -7.50
N ILE A 275 15.60 0.58 -7.52
CA ILE A 275 14.17 0.35 -7.79
C ILE A 275 13.33 0.82 -6.61
N ILE A 276 13.77 0.58 -5.37
CA ILE A 276 13.08 1.07 -4.17
C ILE A 276 13.03 2.60 -4.19
N ASP A 277 14.14 3.27 -4.50
CA ASP A 277 14.21 4.73 -4.57
C ASP A 277 13.34 5.29 -5.71
N PHE A 278 13.35 4.63 -6.88
CA PHE A 278 12.45 4.95 -7.98
C PHE A 278 10.97 4.87 -7.58
N ILE A 279 10.56 3.78 -6.90
CA ILE A 279 9.19 3.61 -6.40
C ILE A 279 8.84 4.71 -5.38
N HIS A 280 9.77 5.05 -4.48
CA HIS A 280 9.55 6.07 -3.45
C HIS A 280 9.68 7.51 -3.97
N HIS A 281 9.96 7.71 -5.26
CA HIS A 281 10.21 9.03 -5.85
C HIS A 281 11.32 9.78 -5.09
N ARG A 282 12.43 9.07 -4.84
CA ARG A 282 13.66 9.60 -4.25
C ARG A 282 14.69 9.81 -5.36
N GLU A 283 15.39 10.94 -5.32
CA GLU A 283 16.51 11.26 -6.22
C GLU A 283 17.79 10.53 -5.85
#